data_AF-A0A7K4C0G8-F1
#
_entry.id   AF-A0A7K4C0G8-F1
#
_cell.length_a   1.000
_cell.length_b   1.000
_cell.length_c   1.000
_cell.angle_alpha   90.00
_cell.angle_beta   90.00
_cell.angle_gamma   90.00
#
_symmetry.space_group_name_H-M   'P 1'
#
loop_
_entity.id
_entity.type
_entity.pdbx_description
1 polymer ?
#
loop_
_entity_poly.entity_id
_entity_poly.type
_entity_poly.pdbx_seq_one_letter_code
_entity_poly.pdbx_strand_id
1 'polypeptide(L)'
;QMSAPFELFVAVIIMGFVIIIGSQMLSTVNREVCLNNIDKQLSDFKTNIENTANHKNSIKFYFDNPNDCFNEKIAKINIQHERKNPRLCSLICGQATDDCYFLSFIISKEGADNISKQKCLSISRFSTFLTAAAASECDPNDLGEGYDGYNAIDPQFSLPIGNYILRNVSSPGEPYPKICTFYKK
;
A
#
# COMPACT_ATOMS: atom_id res chain seq x y z
N GLN A 1 -26.41 52.24 -27.29
CA GLN A 1 -25.14 51.54 -27.00
C GLN A 1 -25.04 51.32 -25.49
N MET A 2 -25.51 50.17 -25.00
CA MET A 2 -25.36 49.75 -23.60
C MET A 2 -25.02 48.24 -23.51
N SER A 3 -24.67 47.61 -24.64
CA SER A 3 -24.51 46.15 -24.76
C SER A 3 -23.10 45.67 -24.37
N ALA A 4 -22.08 46.50 -24.57
CA ALA A 4 -20.68 46.17 -24.27
C ALA A 4 -20.41 45.81 -22.79
N PRO A 5 -20.93 46.53 -21.77
CA PRO A 5 -20.72 46.14 -20.38
C PRO A 5 -21.49 44.88 -20.00
N PHE A 6 -22.69 44.65 -20.55
CA PHE A 6 -23.47 43.44 -20.28
C PHE A 6 -22.81 42.19 -20.85
N GLU A 7 -22.32 42.24 -22.09
CA GLU A 7 -21.59 41.14 -22.72
C GLU A 7 -20.29 40.81 -21.96
N LEU A 8 -19.57 41.83 -21.49
CA LEU A 8 -18.38 41.64 -20.65
C LEU A 8 -18.71 40.93 -19.34
N PHE A 9 -19.79 41.33 -18.65
CA PHE A 9 -20.22 40.68 -17.40
C PHE A 9 -20.59 39.21 -17.61
N VAL A 10 -21.33 38.91 -18.67
CA VAL A 10 -21.70 37.53 -19.02
C VAL A 10 -20.46 36.70 -19.34
N ALA A 11 -19.50 37.24 -20.10
CA ALA A 11 -18.26 36.56 -20.42
C ALA A 11 -17.41 36.26 -19.18
N VAL A 12 -17.32 37.20 -18.23
CA VAL A 12 -16.59 37.01 -16.96
C VAL A 12 -17.26 35.94 -16.09
N ILE A 13 -18.60 35.94 -16.00
CA ILE A 13 -19.33 34.92 -15.24
C ILE A 13 -19.09 33.53 -15.85
N ILE A 14 -19.21 33.40 -17.18
CA ILE A 14 -18.98 32.11 -17.87
C ILE A 14 -17.54 31.63 -17.67
N MET A 15 -16.53 32.49 -17.86
CA MET A 15 -15.14 32.11 -17.62
C MET A 15 -14.88 31.71 -16.16
N GLY A 16 -15.49 32.39 -15.19
CA GLY A 16 -15.42 32.02 -13.78
C GLY A 16 -15.95 30.61 -13.51
N PHE A 17 -17.13 30.28 -14.05
CA PHE A 17 -17.70 28.93 -13.93
C PHE A 17 -16.80 27.86 -14.57
N VAL A 18 -16.26 28.13 -15.76
CA VAL A 18 -15.36 27.19 -16.45
C VAL A 18 -14.11 26.92 -15.62
N ILE A 19 -13.51 27.96 -15.02
CA ILE A 19 -12.31 27.80 -14.19
C ILE A 19 -12.62 26.99 -12.92
N ILE A 20 -13.76 27.27 -12.25
CA ILE A 20 -14.14 26.55 -11.03
C ILE A 20 -14.40 25.07 -11.33
N ILE A 21 -15.21 24.78 -12.34
CA ILE A 21 -15.55 23.41 -12.73
C ILE A 21 -14.29 22.67 -13.23
N GLY A 22 -13.49 23.33 -14.06
CA GLY A 22 -12.23 22.78 -14.57
C GLY A 22 -11.27 22.41 -13.44
N SER A 23 -11.12 23.29 -12.44
CA SER A 23 -10.25 23.04 -11.28
C SER A 23 -10.75 21.88 -10.42
N GLN A 24 -12.06 21.79 -10.18
CA GLN A 24 -12.66 20.66 -9.47
C GLN A 24 -12.46 19.34 -10.21
N MET A 25 -12.65 19.34 -11.53
CA MET A 25 -12.47 18.15 -12.36
C MET A 25 -11.01 17.69 -12.39
N LEU A 26 -10.06 18.62 -12.55
CA LEU A 26 -8.63 18.32 -12.48
C LEU A 26 -8.26 17.71 -11.11
N SER A 27 -8.80 18.26 -10.02
CA SER A 27 -8.55 17.71 -8.68
C SER A 27 -9.06 16.28 -8.52
N THR A 28 -10.22 15.96 -9.09
CA THR A 28 -10.80 14.61 -9.05
C THR A 28 -9.97 13.64 -9.89
N VAL A 29 -9.64 14.02 -11.12
CA VAL A 29 -8.83 13.18 -12.03
C VAL A 29 -7.45 12.91 -11.43
N ASN A 30 -6.79 13.93 -10.88
CA ASN A 30 -5.49 13.74 -10.22
C ASN A 30 -5.61 12.74 -9.06
N ARG A 31 -6.65 12.87 -8.22
CA ARG A 31 -6.89 11.93 -7.12
C ARG A 31 -7.12 10.50 -7.60
N GLU A 32 -7.87 10.30 -8.69
CA GLU A 32 -8.09 8.98 -9.27
C GLU A 32 -6.81 8.36 -9.83
N VAL A 33 -6.00 9.16 -10.55
CA VAL A 33 -4.69 8.71 -11.06
C VAL A 33 -3.78 8.27 -9.90
N CYS A 34 -3.74 9.04 -8.82
CA CYS A 34 -3.00 8.68 -7.61
C CYS A 34 -3.46 7.34 -7.02
N LEU A 35 -4.77 7.17 -6.83
CA LEU A 35 -5.33 5.94 -6.26
C LEU A 35 -5.10 4.72 -7.15
N ASN A 36 -5.18 4.88 -8.48
CA ASN A 36 -4.91 3.80 -9.42
C ASN A 36 -3.44 3.38 -9.42
N ASN A 37 -2.51 4.33 -9.29
CA ASN A 37 -1.09 3.99 -9.19
C ASN A 37 -0.78 3.27 -7.88
N ILE A 38 -1.34 3.72 -6.76
CA ILE A 38 -1.25 3.01 -5.48
C ILE A 38 -1.85 1.60 -5.59
N ASP A 39 -3.01 1.44 -6.23
CA ASP A 39 -3.63 0.12 -6.41
C ASP A 39 -2.75 -0.83 -7.23
N LYS A 40 -2.05 -0.30 -8.25
CA LYS A 40 -1.06 -1.03 -9.03
C LYS A 40 0.13 -1.45 -8.14
N GLN A 41 0.74 -0.51 -7.42
CA GLN A 41 1.86 -0.82 -6.54
C GLN A 41 1.49 -1.79 -5.41
N LEU A 42 0.27 -1.71 -4.88
CA LEU A 42 -0.25 -2.69 -3.91
C LEU A 42 -0.42 -4.07 -4.52
N SER A 43 -0.84 -4.15 -5.78
CA SER A 43 -0.92 -5.41 -6.51
C SER A 43 0.48 -6.00 -6.72
N ASP A 44 1.46 -5.17 -7.10
CA ASP A 44 2.86 -5.60 -7.25
C ASP A 44 3.44 -6.05 -5.90
N PHE A 45 3.18 -5.32 -4.82
CA PHE A 45 3.62 -5.68 -3.47
C PHE A 45 2.98 -6.99 -3.01
N LYS A 46 1.67 -7.17 -3.22
CA LYS A 46 0.99 -8.45 -3.00
C LYS A 46 1.71 -9.59 -3.71
N THR A 47 1.96 -9.44 -5.02
CA THR A 47 2.61 -10.47 -5.83
C THR A 47 4.02 -10.77 -5.31
N ASN A 48 4.77 -9.76 -4.87
CA ASN A 48 6.10 -9.97 -4.28
C ASN A 48 6.05 -10.72 -2.94
N ILE A 49 5.07 -10.44 -2.08
CA ILE A 49 4.86 -11.19 -0.83
C ILE A 49 4.52 -12.66 -1.15
N GLU A 50 3.56 -12.89 -2.05
CA GLU A 50 3.14 -14.24 -2.43
C GLU A 50 4.28 -15.03 -3.08
N ASN A 51 5.06 -14.39 -3.94
CA ASN A 51 6.22 -15.02 -4.57
C ASN A 51 7.32 -15.36 -3.55
N THR A 52 7.59 -14.46 -2.60
CA THR A 52 8.54 -14.71 -1.50
C THR A 52 8.07 -15.88 -0.64
N ALA A 53 6.77 -15.91 -0.29
CA ALA A 53 6.18 -16.97 0.53
C ALA A 53 6.26 -18.35 -0.16
N ASN A 54 5.89 -18.41 -1.44
CA ASN A 54 5.72 -19.67 -2.17
C ASN A 54 7.02 -20.21 -2.79
N HIS A 55 7.90 -19.32 -3.29
CA HIS A 55 9.11 -19.71 -4.01
C HIS A 55 10.39 -19.60 -3.17
N LYS A 56 10.28 -19.19 -1.89
CA LYS A 56 11.41 -19.00 -0.97
C LYS A 56 12.51 -18.06 -1.50
N ASN A 57 12.15 -17.11 -2.37
CA ASN A 57 13.07 -16.16 -2.96
C ASN A 57 13.19 -14.89 -2.12
N SER A 58 14.31 -14.18 -2.24
CA SER A 58 14.44 -12.81 -1.74
C SER A 58 14.10 -11.83 -2.86
N ILE A 59 13.18 -10.91 -2.61
CA ILE A 59 12.71 -9.95 -3.62
C ILE A 59 12.90 -8.54 -3.08
N LYS A 60 13.64 -7.72 -3.86
CA LYS A 60 13.74 -6.28 -3.63
C LYS A 60 12.65 -5.57 -4.42
N PHE A 61 11.94 -4.65 -3.77
CA PHE A 61 10.96 -3.81 -4.43
C PHE A 61 10.97 -2.40 -3.85
N TYR A 62 10.42 -1.45 -4.59
CA TYR A 62 10.28 -0.07 -4.19
C TYR A 62 8.80 0.28 -4.15
N PHE A 63 8.36 0.85 -3.03
CA PHE A 63 7.03 1.42 -2.90
C PHE A 63 7.17 2.94 -2.92
N ASP A 64 6.48 3.58 -3.85
CA ASP A 64 6.61 5.01 -4.11
C ASP A 64 5.30 5.75 -3.79
N ASN A 65 5.42 7.00 -3.41
CA ASN A 65 4.31 7.94 -3.39
C ASN A 65 4.34 8.76 -4.67
N PRO A 66 3.63 8.33 -5.73
CA PRO A 66 3.71 9.04 -7.00
C PRO A 66 3.29 10.50 -6.81
N ASN A 67 4.12 11.43 -7.24
CA ASN A 67 3.84 12.88 -7.26
C ASN A 67 3.40 13.48 -5.91
N ASP A 68 3.85 12.93 -4.78
CA ASP A 68 3.45 13.38 -3.43
C ASP A 68 1.92 13.46 -3.24
N CYS A 69 1.20 12.56 -3.91
CA CYS A 69 -0.26 12.53 -3.95
C CYS A 69 -0.90 12.48 -2.55
N PHE A 70 -0.25 11.80 -1.61
CA PHE A 70 -0.71 11.67 -0.24
C PHE A 70 0.40 12.06 0.73
N ASN A 71 0.05 12.66 1.86
CA ASN A 71 1.05 12.95 2.88
C ASN A 71 1.46 11.64 3.58
N GLU A 72 2.75 11.37 3.66
CA GLU A 72 3.31 10.14 4.27
C GLU A 72 2.91 9.95 5.74
N LYS A 73 2.54 11.04 6.43
CA LYS A 73 2.08 10.99 7.84
C LYS A 73 0.66 10.43 7.96
N ILE A 74 -0.16 10.54 6.90
CA ILE A 74 -1.57 10.14 6.89
C ILE A 74 -1.81 8.85 6.08
N ALA A 75 -0.92 8.54 5.14
CA ALA A 75 -0.98 7.32 4.35
C ALA A 75 -0.15 6.23 5.01
N LYS A 76 -0.76 5.07 5.27
CA LYS A 76 -0.10 3.93 5.90
C LYS A 76 -0.39 2.64 5.14
N ILE A 77 0.61 1.79 5.06
CA ILE A 77 0.47 0.44 4.52
C ILE A 77 0.71 -0.54 5.65
N ASN A 78 -0.12 -1.56 5.77
CA ASN A 78 0.15 -2.65 6.68
C ASN A 78 -0.40 -3.97 6.13
N ILE A 79 0.22 -5.06 6.58
CA ILE A 79 -0.31 -6.40 6.41
C ILE A 79 -1.15 -6.71 7.64
N GLN A 80 -2.43 -6.92 7.44
CA GLN A 80 -3.35 -7.28 8.52
C GLN A 80 -3.62 -8.78 8.48
N HIS A 81 -3.63 -9.38 9.66
CA HIS A 81 -4.08 -10.74 9.87
C HIS A 81 -5.44 -10.68 10.55
N GLU A 82 -6.49 -10.97 9.79
CA GLU A 82 -7.83 -11.09 10.37
C GLU A 82 -8.03 -12.52 10.85
N ARG A 83 -8.51 -12.64 12.09
CA ARG A 83 -8.82 -13.93 12.72
C ARG A 83 -10.26 -13.95 13.19
N LYS A 84 -10.92 -15.09 12.98
CA LYS A 84 -12.31 -15.35 13.41
C LYS A 84 -13.35 -14.40 12.80
N ASN A 85 -13.09 -13.87 11.60
CA ASN A 85 -14.03 -12.99 10.91
C ASN A 85 -14.21 -13.39 9.43
N PRO A 86 -14.94 -14.48 9.19
CA PRO A 86 -15.14 -15.01 7.84
C PRO A 86 -15.89 -14.06 6.91
N ARG A 87 -16.66 -13.11 7.46
CA ARG A 87 -17.35 -12.10 6.66
C ARG A 87 -16.37 -11.12 6.03
N LEU A 88 -15.38 -10.64 6.79
CA LEU A 88 -14.37 -9.73 6.27
C LEU A 88 -13.45 -10.43 5.27
N CYS A 89 -13.04 -11.66 5.57
CA CYS A 89 -12.27 -12.48 4.64
C CYS A 89 -13.05 -12.76 3.34
N SER A 90 -14.35 -13.05 3.41
CA SER A 90 -15.18 -13.22 2.21
C SER A 90 -15.27 -11.94 1.38
N LEU A 91 -15.39 -10.77 2.04
CA LEU A 91 -15.46 -9.48 1.36
C LEU A 91 -14.16 -9.13 0.62
N ILE A 92 -13.01 -9.37 1.23
CA ILE A 92 -11.70 -8.95 0.70
C ILE A 92 -11.07 -10.03 -0.21
N CYS A 93 -11.16 -11.30 0.20
CA CYS A 93 -10.54 -12.44 -0.47
C CYS A 93 -11.50 -13.25 -1.35
N GLY A 94 -12.81 -12.99 -1.28
CA GLY A 94 -13.82 -13.77 -2.01
C GLY A 94 -14.09 -15.16 -1.41
N GLN A 95 -13.54 -15.47 -0.24
CA GLN A 95 -13.69 -16.76 0.44
C GLN A 95 -14.02 -16.57 1.93
N ALA A 96 -15.05 -17.27 2.41
CA ALA A 96 -15.44 -17.24 3.82
C ALA A 96 -14.57 -18.18 4.66
N THR A 97 -13.32 -17.79 4.88
CA THR A 97 -12.38 -18.49 5.77
C THR A 97 -12.29 -17.78 7.11
N ASP A 98 -12.10 -18.53 8.20
CA ASP A 98 -12.01 -17.92 9.54
C ASP A 98 -10.79 -17.01 9.69
N ASP A 99 -9.71 -17.30 8.96
CA ASP A 99 -8.47 -16.53 8.99
C ASP A 99 -8.05 -16.14 7.57
N CYS A 100 -7.54 -14.92 7.40
CA CYS A 100 -6.95 -14.45 6.15
C CYS A 100 -5.93 -13.35 6.38
N TYR A 101 -5.00 -13.21 5.44
CA TYR A 101 -4.07 -12.08 5.37
C TYR A 101 -4.49 -11.14 4.24
N PHE A 102 -4.43 -9.84 4.50
CA PHE A 102 -4.60 -8.84 3.46
C PHE A 102 -3.68 -7.65 3.67
N LEU A 103 -3.26 -7.07 2.55
CA LEU A 103 -2.52 -5.83 2.50
C LEU A 103 -3.51 -4.68 2.47
N SER A 104 -3.35 -3.70 3.35
CA SER A 104 -4.23 -2.54 3.45
C SER A 104 -3.41 -1.27 3.32
N PHE A 105 -3.84 -0.41 2.40
CA PHE A 105 -3.41 0.98 2.31
C PHE A 105 -4.53 1.85 2.85
N ILE A 106 -4.24 2.65 3.87
CA ILE A 106 -5.23 3.48 4.57
C ILE A 106 -4.74 4.93 4.52
N ILE A 107 -5.62 5.82 4.07
CA ILE A 107 -5.43 7.27 4.18
C ILE A 107 -6.33 7.77 5.30
N SER A 108 -5.75 8.14 6.44
CA SER A 108 -6.49 8.75 7.54
C SER A 108 -6.60 10.24 7.32
N LYS A 109 -7.69 10.70 6.71
CA LYS A 109 -8.00 12.14 6.61
C LYS A 109 -8.77 12.55 7.86
N GLU A 110 -8.34 13.63 8.54
CA GLU A 110 -9.17 14.25 9.57
C GLU A 110 -10.50 14.70 8.93
N GLY A 111 -11.61 14.06 9.32
CA GLY A 111 -12.95 14.63 9.12
C GLY A 111 -13.99 13.78 8.40
N ALA A 112 -13.67 13.03 7.34
CA ALA A 112 -14.62 12.12 6.69
C ALA A 112 -13.93 11.35 5.56
N ASP A 113 -14.21 10.04 5.50
CA ASP A 113 -13.75 9.07 4.51
C ASP A 113 -12.27 8.67 4.60
N ASN A 114 -12.02 7.66 5.43
CA ASN A 114 -10.81 6.84 5.29
C ASN A 114 -10.89 6.10 3.96
N ILE A 115 -10.10 6.52 2.97
CA ILE A 115 -9.94 5.72 1.76
C ILE A 115 -9.07 4.53 2.13
N SER A 116 -9.61 3.32 2.01
CA SER A 116 -8.84 2.10 2.11
C SER A 116 -8.80 1.36 0.78
N LYS A 117 -7.62 0.91 0.39
CA LYS A 117 -7.42 -0.06 -0.68
C LYS A 117 -6.89 -1.33 -0.06
N GLN A 118 -7.57 -2.44 -0.31
CA GLN A 118 -7.25 -3.73 0.29
C GLN A 118 -6.98 -4.75 -0.81
N LYS A 119 -5.95 -5.57 -0.61
CA LYS A 119 -5.60 -6.68 -1.49
C LYS A 119 -5.42 -7.93 -0.64
N CYS A 120 -6.22 -8.95 -0.92
CA CYS A 120 -6.06 -10.26 -0.28
C CYS A 120 -4.69 -10.86 -0.61
N LEU A 121 -4.02 -11.46 0.38
CA LEU A 121 -2.76 -12.19 0.21
C LEU A 121 -3.06 -13.70 0.20
N SER A 122 -2.76 -14.35 -0.92
CA SER A 122 -2.88 -15.80 -1.12
C SER A 122 -1.65 -16.54 -0.58
N ILE A 123 -1.46 -16.42 0.73
CA ILE A 123 -0.42 -17.11 1.48
C ILE A 123 -1.06 -18.07 2.48
N SER A 124 -0.31 -19.07 2.95
CA SER A 124 -0.80 -19.99 3.98
C SER A 124 -1.23 -19.22 5.23
N ARG A 125 -2.36 -19.58 5.85
CA ARG A 125 -2.81 -19.01 7.13
C ARG A 125 -1.81 -19.19 8.27
N PHE A 126 -0.92 -20.17 8.14
CA PHE A 126 0.14 -20.46 9.10
C PHE A 126 1.45 -19.72 8.78
N SER A 127 1.49 -18.94 7.69
CA SER A 127 2.62 -18.07 7.39
C SER A 127 2.81 -17.07 8.51
N THR A 128 4.05 -16.76 8.83
CA THR A 128 4.38 -15.81 9.90
C THR A 128 5.24 -14.68 9.34
N PHE A 129 4.82 -13.44 9.59
CA PHE A 129 5.67 -12.28 9.38
C PHE A 129 6.47 -12.06 10.65
N LEU A 130 7.79 -12.20 10.55
CA LEU A 130 8.68 -12.06 11.68
C LEU A 130 8.86 -10.58 12.00
N THR A 131 8.80 -10.27 13.29
CA THR A 131 8.93 -8.90 13.78
C THR A 131 10.40 -8.56 14.02
N ALA A 132 10.72 -7.27 14.14
CA ALA A 132 12.06 -6.83 14.53
C ALA A 132 12.53 -7.40 15.89
N ALA A 133 11.60 -7.84 16.75
CA ALA A 133 11.93 -8.50 18.02
C ALA A 133 12.40 -9.95 17.85
N ALA A 134 12.06 -10.60 16.72
CA ALA A 134 12.63 -11.89 16.31
C ALA A 134 13.97 -11.73 15.58
N ALA A 135 14.75 -10.70 15.95
CA ALA A 135 15.96 -10.23 15.26
C ALA A 135 16.97 -11.33 14.92
N SER A 136 17.03 -12.42 15.70
CA SER A 136 17.93 -13.55 15.44
C SER A 136 17.61 -14.33 14.17
N GLU A 137 16.35 -14.33 13.69
CA GLU A 137 15.94 -14.99 12.44
C GLU A 137 15.87 -14.01 11.25
N CYS A 138 15.89 -12.70 11.51
CA CYS A 138 15.83 -11.64 10.49
C CYS A 138 17.02 -10.70 10.62
N ASP A 139 18.25 -11.21 10.56
CA ASP A 139 19.45 -10.38 10.56
C ASP A 139 19.63 -9.72 9.17
N PRO A 140 19.66 -8.38 9.07
CA PRO A 140 19.99 -7.70 7.82
C PRO A 140 21.35 -8.09 7.23
N ASN A 141 22.31 -8.51 8.07
CA ASN A 141 23.64 -8.95 7.63
C ASN A 141 23.56 -10.21 6.76
N ASP A 142 22.53 -11.04 6.94
CA ASP A 142 22.35 -12.26 6.16
C ASP A 142 21.99 -11.97 4.70
N LEU A 143 21.59 -10.74 4.35
CA LEU A 143 21.21 -10.35 3.00
C LEU A 143 22.40 -10.41 2.02
N GLY A 144 23.63 -10.31 2.52
CA GLY A 144 24.86 -10.32 1.72
C GLY A 144 25.29 -8.94 1.21
N GLU A 145 26.35 -8.91 0.41
CA GLU A 145 26.93 -7.68 -0.11
C GLU A 145 25.96 -6.93 -1.05
N GLY A 146 25.83 -5.61 -0.88
CA GLY A 146 24.95 -4.75 -1.68
C GLY A 146 23.59 -4.41 -1.01
N TYR A 147 23.37 -4.91 0.21
CA TYR A 147 22.16 -4.65 1.00
C TYR A 147 22.42 -3.80 2.26
N ASP A 148 23.47 -2.99 2.23
CA ASP A 148 23.83 -2.11 3.33
C ASP A 148 22.74 -1.06 3.62
N GLY A 149 22.45 -0.86 4.90
CA GLY A 149 21.51 0.16 5.39
C GLY A 149 20.04 -0.27 5.43
N TYR A 150 19.74 -1.54 5.21
CA TYR A 150 18.42 -2.10 5.47
C TYR A 150 18.25 -2.49 6.94
N ASN A 151 17.08 -2.23 7.50
CA ASN A 151 16.71 -2.62 8.87
C ASN A 151 15.47 -3.50 8.85
N ALA A 152 15.40 -4.51 9.72
CA ALA A 152 14.20 -5.32 9.88
C ALA A 152 13.03 -4.45 10.36
N ILE A 153 11.87 -4.58 9.71
CA ILE A 153 10.64 -3.89 10.06
C ILE A 153 9.49 -4.89 10.14
N ASP A 154 8.59 -4.68 11.09
CA ASP A 154 7.37 -5.47 11.18
C ASP A 154 6.32 -4.92 10.19
N PRO A 155 5.90 -5.70 9.18
CA PRO A 155 4.94 -5.24 8.19
C PRO A 155 3.51 -5.09 8.74
N GLN A 156 3.23 -5.51 9.98
CA GLN A 156 1.90 -5.42 10.58
C GLN A 156 1.58 -4.05 11.19
N PHE A 157 2.58 -3.29 11.64
CA PHE A 157 2.35 -2.04 12.36
C PHE A 157 2.17 -0.84 11.42
N SER A 158 3.12 -0.60 10.54
CA SER A 158 3.05 0.39 9.46
C SER A 158 4.32 0.30 8.63
N LEU A 159 4.18 0.13 7.33
CA LEU A 159 5.24 0.22 6.36
C LEU A 159 5.29 1.66 5.83
N PRO A 160 6.44 2.36 5.97
CA PRO A 160 6.64 3.67 5.35
C PRO A 160 6.68 3.57 3.81
N ILE A 161 7.10 4.64 3.15
CA ILE A 161 7.34 4.66 1.70
C ILE A 161 8.84 4.53 1.50
N GLY A 162 9.28 3.74 0.52
CA GLY A 162 10.70 3.54 0.28
C GLY A 162 11.05 2.15 -0.23
N ASN A 163 12.30 1.74 0.05
CA ASN A 163 12.88 0.52 -0.48
C ASN A 163 12.70 -0.65 0.48
N TYR A 164 12.25 -1.78 -0.06
CA TYR A 164 11.97 -2.98 0.72
C TYR A 164 12.66 -4.20 0.17
N ILE A 165 12.96 -5.14 1.07
CA ILE A 165 13.35 -6.50 0.72
C ILE A 165 12.48 -7.45 1.52
N LEU A 166 11.85 -8.38 0.83
CA LEU A 166 11.17 -9.51 1.44
C LEU A 166 12.06 -10.72 1.31
N ARG A 167 12.21 -11.47 2.39
CA ARG A 167 12.97 -12.71 2.39
C ARG A 167 12.20 -13.78 3.12
N ASN A 168 12.16 -14.96 2.53
CA ASN A 168 11.73 -16.16 3.21
C ASN A 168 12.91 -16.75 3.99
N VAL A 169 12.75 -16.90 5.29
CA VAL A 169 13.78 -17.46 6.18
C VAL A 169 13.38 -18.85 6.71
N SER A 170 12.33 -19.45 6.16
CA SER A 170 11.95 -20.81 6.54
C SER A 170 13.03 -21.83 6.22
N SER A 171 13.27 -22.72 7.17
CA SER A 171 14.20 -23.81 6.98
C SER A 171 13.74 -24.78 5.87
N PRO A 172 14.66 -25.51 5.22
CA PRO A 172 14.30 -26.59 4.32
C PRO A 172 13.40 -27.61 5.04
N GLY A 173 12.26 -27.96 4.44
CA GLY A 173 11.29 -28.87 5.04
C GLY A 173 10.26 -28.24 5.99
N GLU A 174 10.39 -26.97 6.37
CA GLU A 174 9.31 -26.28 7.09
C GLU A 174 8.09 -26.12 6.18
N PRO A 175 6.88 -26.53 6.64
CA PRO A 175 5.67 -26.50 5.83
C PRO A 175 5.07 -25.10 5.68
N TYR A 176 5.48 -24.14 6.51
CA TYR A 176 4.90 -22.80 6.56
C TYR A 176 5.97 -21.72 6.43
N PRO A 177 5.77 -20.72 5.55
CA PRO A 177 6.78 -19.70 5.28
C PRO A 177 6.88 -18.69 6.43
N LYS A 178 8.11 -18.37 6.80
CA LYS A 178 8.48 -17.28 7.70
C LYS A 178 9.08 -16.17 6.85
N ILE A 179 8.47 -14.98 6.89
CA ILE A 179 8.84 -13.87 6.02
C ILE A 179 9.40 -12.74 6.86
N CYS A 180 10.64 -12.34 6.56
CA CYS A 180 11.26 -11.13 7.06
C CYS A 180 11.04 -9.99 6.07
N THR A 181 10.72 -8.80 6.59
CA THR A 181 10.64 -7.58 5.80
C THR A 181 11.76 -6.65 6.25
N PHE A 182 12.56 -6.18 5.30
CA PHE A 182 13.61 -5.21 5.54
C PHE A 182 13.30 -3.92 4.82
N TYR A 183 13.61 -2.80 5.46
CA TYR A 183 13.34 -1.46 4.95
C TYR A 183 14.61 -0.61 4.94
N LYS A 184 14.80 0.14 3.86
CA LYS A 184 15.82 1.18 3.73
C LYS A 184 15.15 2.50 3.37
N LYS A 185 15.42 3.49 4.21
CA LYS A 185 15.02 4.89 4.01
C LYS A 185 15.77 5.50 2.83
#